data_AF-A0A2T2VK53-F1
#
_entry.id   AF-A0A2T2VK53-F1
#
_cell.length_a   1.000
_cell.length_b   1.000
_cell.length_c   1.000
_cell.angle_alpha   90.00
_cell.angle_beta   90.00
_cell.angle_gamma   90.00
#
_symmetry.space_group_name_H-M   'P 1'
#
loop_
_entity.id
_entity.type
_entity.pdbx_description
1 polymer ?
#
loop_
_entity_poly.entity_id
_entity_poly.type
_entity_poly.pdbx_seq_one_letter_code
_entity_poly.pdbx_strand_id
1 'polypeptide(L)'
;MDRQVFVPVNFARKQYRLDQDGASTSVLAKAKPQFQLDQLEQELRGAMRSIRRIKPKEEGNFALNRITLLTSQLDNIFEVANIAGWFIAAFSILIGGFGVANIMFVSVKERTPIIGIQKALGAQQSFILVQFLTEAIVLCIFGGLVGLGMVGLLAFISNSILDFQVIMTFGNVLIGIALSALIGILAGFIP
;
A
#
# COMPACT_ATOMS: atom_id res chain seq x y z
N MET A 1 10.53 -18.24 -27.05
CA MET A 1 10.03 -17.10 -27.85
C MET A 1 10.70 -17.01 -29.23
N ASP A 2 11.43 -18.05 -29.66
CA ASP A 2 12.33 -17.99 -30.83
C ASP A 2 11.66 -18.20 -32.19
N ARG A 3 10.34 -18.00 -32.28
CA ARG A 3 9.54 -18.16 -33.51
C ARG A 3 8.57 -17.00 -33.74
N GLN A 4 8.93 -15.81 -33.27
CA GLN A 4 8.15 -14.58 -33.51
C GLN A 4 9.02 -13.59 -34.28
N VAL A 5 8.50 -13.08 -35.40
CA VAL A 5 9.16 -12.06 -36.20
C VAL A 5 8.24 -10.84 -36.24
N PHE A 6 8.76 -9.70 -35.79
CA PHE A 6 8.03 -8.43 -35.84
C PHE A 6 8.27 -7.77 -37.19
N VAL A 7 7.19 -7.53 -37.93
CA VAL A 7 7.24 -6.94 -39.27
C VAL A 7 6.30 -5.74 -39.33
N PRO A 8 6.69 -4.61 -39.93
CA PRO A 8 5.79 -3.47 -40.12
C PRO A 8 4.53 -3.89 -40.90
N VAL A 9 3.35 -3.50 -40.40
CA VAL A 9 2.05 -3.92 -40.96
C VAL A 9 1.90 -3.56 -42.44
N ASN A 10 2.46 -2.42 -42.87
CA ASN A 10 2.41 -1.98 -44.26
C ASN A 10 3.25 -2.86 -45.19
N PHE A 11 4.36 -3.42 -44.69
CA PHE A 11 5.19 -4.35 -45.44
C PHE A 11 4.51 -5.72 -45.55
N ALA A 12 3.96 -6.22 -44.44
CA ALA A 12 3.20 -7.46 -44.40
C ALA A 12 1.98 -7.42 -45.35
N ARG A 13 1.27 -6.29 -45.40
CA ARG A 13 0.09 -6.09 -46.28
C ARG A 13 0.43 -6.07 -47.77
N LYS A 14 1.63 -5.62 -48.13
CA LYS A 14 2.08 -5.57 -49.54
C LYS A 14 2.52 -6.94 -50.06
N GLN A 15 3.16 -7.73 -49.19
CA GLN A 15 3.73 -9.03 -49.55
C GLN A 15 2.75 -10.20 -49.36
N TYR A 16 1.84 -10.11 -48.39
CA TYR A 16 0.87 -11.15 -48.05
C TYR A 16 -0.56 -10.60 -48.01
N ARG A 17 -1.52 -11.36 -48.56
CA ARG A 17 -2.94 -11.05 -48.45
C ARG A 17 -3.42 -11.36 -47.03
N LEU A 18 -3.43 -10.34 -46.17
CA LEU A 18 -3.98 -10.38 -44.80
C LEU A 18 -5.51 -10.58 -44.74
N ASP A 19 -6.16 -10.79 -45.89
CA ASP A 19 -7.61 -10.84 -46.09
C ASP A 19 -8.14 -12.28 -46.30
N GLN A 20 -7.29 -13.31 -46.17
CA GLN A 20 -7.73 -14.71 -46.17
C GLN A 20 -8.03 -15.18 -44.73
N ASP A 21 -9.17 -15.89 -44.60
CA ASP A 21 -9.91 -16.47 -43.45
C ASP A 21 -9.14 -17.04 -42.23
N GLY A 22 -8.11 -16.35 -41.73
CA GLY A 22 -7.37 -16.78 -40.54
C GLY A 22 -6.53 -15.68 -39.89
N ALA A 23 -6.34 -14.53 -40.55
CA ALA A 23 -5.62 -13.40 -39.98
C ALA A 23 -6.51 -12.62 -38.99
N SER A 24 -6.55 -13.09 -37.74
CA SER A 24 -7.17 -12.33 -36.64
C SER A 24 -6.41 -11.03 -36.41
N THR A 25 -6.87 -9.94 -37.04
CA THR A 25 -6.27 -8.62 -36.88
C THR A 25 -6.72 -8.02 -35.54
N SER A 26 -5.84 -8.05 -34.55
CA SER A 26 -6.02 -7.34 -33.29
C SER A 26 -5.39 -5.95 -33.37
N VAL A 27 -6.10 -4.94 -32.85
CA VAL A 27 -5.59 -3.58 -32.71
C VAL A 27 -5.42 -3.31 -31.23
N LEU A 28 -4.19 -3.05 -30.80
CA LEU A 28 -3.90 -2.72 -29.41
C LEU A 28 -3.99 -1.20 -29.23
N ALA A 29 -4.90 -0.76 -28.36
CA ALA A 29 -5.05 0.64 -27.98
C ALA A 29 -4.63 0.82 -26.52
N LYS A 30 -3.80 1.83 -26.25
CA LYS A 30 -3.36 2.17 -24.89
C LYS A 30 -4.01 3.49 -24.47
N ALA A 31 -4.69 3.48 -23.31
CA ALA A 31 -5.23 4.68 -22.71
C ALA A 31 -4.10 5.66 -22.35
N LYS A 32 -4.33 6.96 -22.52
CA LYS A 32 -3.51 7.96 -21.85
C LYS A 32 -3.74 7.86 -20.34
N PRO A 33 -2.74 8.16 -19.48
CA PRO A 33 -2.83 7.97 -18.02
C PRO A 33 -4.00 8.70 -17.34
N GLN A 34 -4.59 9.71 -17.99
CA GLN A 34 -5.62 10.58 -17.43
C GLN A 34 -7.06 10.07 -17.67
N PHE A 35 -7.26 8.99 -18.43
CA PHE A 35 -8.59 8.51 -18.80
C PHE A 35 -8.88 7.14 -18.18
N GLN A 36 -10.10 6.97 -17.68
CA GLN A 36 -10.57 5.68 -17.17
C GLN A 36 -10.72 4.69 -18.32
N LEU A 37 -10.35 3.43 -18.07
CA LEU A 37 -10.40 2.37 -19.08
C LEU A 37 -11.82 2.16 -19.64
N ASP A 38 -12.83 2.34 -18.78
CA ASP A 38 -14.25 2.25 -19.16
C ASP A 38 -14.66 3.35 -20.14
N GLN A 39 -14.21 4.59 -19.92
CA GLN A 39 -14.48 5.70 -20.83
C GLN A 39 -13.83 5.47 -22.18
N LEU A 40 -12.57 5.03 -22.19
CA LEU A 40 -11.88 4.69 -23.43
C LEU A 40 -12.58 3.56 -24.19
N GLU A 41 -13.08 2.53 -23.49
CA GLU A 41 -13.83 1.47 -24.17
C GLU A 41 -15.09 1.99 -24.83
N GLN A 42 -15.87 2.83 -24.14
CA GLN A 42 -17.10 3.38 -24.71
C GLN A 42 -16.80 4.23 -25.95
N GLU A 43 -15.77 5.07 -25.89
CA GLU A 43 -15.31 5.86 -27.04
C GLU A 43 -14.82 4.98 -28.19
N LEU A 44 -13.98 3.98 -27.91
CA LEU A 44 -13.49 3.04 -28.92
C LEU A 44 -14.64 2.23 -29.54
N ARG A 45 -15.61 1.79 -28.74
CA ARG A 45 -16.80 1.09 -29.23
C ARG A 45 -17.61 2.02 -30.15
N GLY A 46 -17.81 3.28 -29.78
CA GLY A 46 -18.47 4.28 -30.61
C GLY A 46 -17.74 4.54 -31.93
N ALA A 47 -16.43 4.79 -31.87
CA ALA A 47 -15.58 5.02 -33.03
C ALA A 47 -15.55 3.80 -33.97
N MET A 48 -15.41 2.59 -33.43
CA MET A 48 -15.39 1.36 -34.21
C MET A 48 -16.74 1.08 -34.88
N ARG A 49 -17.87 1.35 -34.22
CA ARG A 49 -19.20 1.24 -34.86
C ARG A 49 -19.37 2.24 -36.00
N SER A 50 -18.87 3.47 -35.84
CA SER A 50 -18.88 4.48 -36.89
C SER A 50 -18.03 4.07 -38.10
N ILE A 51 -16.79 3.64 -37.88
CA ILE A 51 -15.87 3.16 -38.93
C ILE A 51 -16.44 1.95 -39.67
N ARG A 52 -17.03 1.00 -38.93
CA ARG A 52 -17.61 -0.22 -39.51
C ARG A 52 -19.04 -0.06 -40.02
N ARG A 53 -19.63 1.14 -39.90
CA ARG A 53 -21.00 1.47 -40.36
C ARG A 53 -22.07 0.52 -39.82
N ILE A 54 -21.92 0.08 -38.57
CA ILE A 54 -22.87 -0.85 -37.92
C ILE A 54 -24.08 -0.06 -37.43
N LYS A 55 -25.29 -0.49 -37.79
CA LYS A 55 -26.52 0.22 -37.38
C LYS A 55 -26.72 0.13 -35.85
N PRO A 56 -27.46 1.07 -35.23
CA PRO A 56 -27.67 1.07 -33.77
C PRO A 56 -28.31 -0.20 -33.21
N LYS A 57 -29.14 -0.90 -34.01
CA LYS A 57 -29.84 -2.13 -33.61
C LYS A 57 -29.13 -3.44 -34.01
N GLU A 58 -28.00 -3.35 -34.70
CA GLU A 58 -27.27 -4.53 -35.19
C GLU A 58 -26.24 -5.00 -34.16
N GLU A 59 -26.08 -6.31 -33.99
CA GLU A 59 -25.06 -6.86 -33.10
C GLU A 59 -23.65 -6.52 -33.63
N GLY A 60 -22.72 -6.26 -32.71
CA GLY A 60 -21.36 -5.84 -33.07
C GLY A 60 -20.55 -7.00 -33.64
N ASN A 61 -19.92 -6.79 -34.81
CA ASN A 61 -19.00 -7.77 -35.42
C ASN A 61 -17.54 -7.64 -34.94
N PHE A 62 -17.33 -7.08 -33.74
CA PHE A 62 -16.01 -6.87 -33.14
C PHE A 62 -16.09 -7.06 -31.63
N ALA A 63 -15.03 -7.62 -31.04
CA ALA A 63 -14.88 -7.75 -29.60
C ALA A 63 -13.80 -6.78 -29.10
N LEU A 64 -14.10 -6.03 -28.04
CA LEU A 64 -13.09 -5.29 -27.29
C LEU A 64 -12.67 -6.17 -26.13
N ASN A 65 -11.46 -6.72 -26.19
CA ASN A 65 -10.91 -7.53 -25.12
C ASN A 65 -10.03 -6.65 -24.23
N ARG A 66 -10.34 -6.64 -22.94
CA ARG A 66 -9.56 -5.92 -21.93
C ARG A 66 -8.64 -6.90 -21.25
N ILE A 67 -7.40 -6.50 -21.01
CA ILE A 67 -6.52 -7.20 -20.04
C ILE A 67 -6.93 -6.74 -18.62
N THR A 68 -8.22 -6.68 -18.30
CA THR A 68 -8.71 -6.33 -16.96
C THR A 68 -8.96 -7.56 -16.12
N LEU A 69 -9.28 -8.73 -16.70
CA LEU A 69 -9.52 -9.95 -15.92
C LEU A 69 -8.32 -10.36 -15.07
N LEU A 70 -7.09 -10.24 -15.60
CA LEU A 70 -5.87 -10.51 -14.83
C LEU A 70 -5.61 -9.43 -13.78
N THR A 71 -5.74 -8.15 -14.14
CA THR A 71 -5.49 -7.03 -13.22
C THR A 71 -6.50 -7.00 -12.07
N SER A 72 -7.79 -7.16 -12.34
CA SER A 72 -8.85 -7.19 -11.32
C SER A 72 -8.72 -8.37 -10.35
N GLN A 73 -8.24 -9.53 -10.81
CA GLN A 73 -7.93 -10.65 -9.90
C GLN A 73 -6.76 -10.31 -8.98
N LEU A 74 -5.70 -9.69 -9.51
CA LEU A 74 -4.56 -9.23 -8.71
C LEU A 74 -4.98 -8.15 -7.71
N ASP A 75 -5.80 -7.18 -8.13
CA ASP A 75 -6.31 -6.12 -7.26
C ASP A 75 -7.08 -6.69 -6.08
N ASN A 76 -7.96 -7.67 -6.31
CA ASN A 76 -8.68 -8.37 -5.24
C ASN A 76 -7.73 -9.11 -4.27
N ILE A 77 -6.67 -9.75 -4.78
CA ILE A 77 -5.67 -10.42 -3.94
C ILE A 77 -4.93 -9.39 -3.08
N PHE A 78 -4.51 -8.27 -3.68
CA PHE A 78 -3.85 -7.19 -2.96
C PHE A 78 -4.77 -6.51 -1.94
N GLU A 79 -6.07 -6.38 -2.23
CA GLU A 79 -7.05 -5.84 -1.30
C GLU A 79 -7.20 -6.74 -0.06
N VAL A 80 -7.36 -8.06 -0.26
CA VAL A 80 -7.41 -9.02 0.83
C VAL A 80 -6.10 -9.03 1.63
N ALA A 81 -4.95 -8.97 0.95
CA ALA A 81 -3.65 -8.88 1.59
C ALA A 81 -3.49 -7.59 2.40
N ASN A 82 -4.00 -6.46 1.90
CA ASN A 82 -3.96 -5.17 2.59
C ASN A 82 -4.83 -5.18 3.85
N ILE A 83 -6.05 -5.74 3.77
CA ILE A 83 -6.92 -5.93 4.92
C ILE A 83 -6.24 -6.82 5.97
N ALA A 84 -5.71 -7.98 5.55
CA ALA A 84 -4.98 -8.87 6.44
C ALA A 84 -3.76 -8.18 7.08
N GLY A 85 -3.01 -7.40 6.29
CA GLY A 85 -1.88 -6.60 6.76
C GLY A 85 -2.28 -5.59 7.83
N TRP A 86 -3.43 -4.91 7.67
CA TRP A 86 -3.97 -4.02 8.69
C TRP A 86 -4.31 -4.74 10.00
N PHE A 87 -4.91 -5.94 9.92
CA PHE A 87 -5.18 -6.75 11.11
C PHE A 87 -3.88 -7.16 11.82
N ILE A 88 -2.91 -7.67 11.08
CA ILE A 88 -1.60 -8.06 11.64
C ILE A 88 -0.93 -6.85 12.29
N ALA A 89 -0.92 -5.70 11.61
CA ALA A 89 -0.33 -4.46 12.13
C ALA A 89 -1.02 -4.02 13.44
N ALA A 90 -2.35 -4.07 13.50
CA ALA A 90 -3.11 -3.73 14.70
C ALA A 90 -2.75 -4.65 15.88
N PHE A 91 -2.66 -5.97 15.66
CA PHE A 91 -2.23 -6.92 16.69
C PHE A 91 -0.77 -6.71 17.11
N SER A 92 0.14 -6.46 16.17
CA SER A 92 1.53 -6.15 16.48
C SER A 92 1.66 -4.90 17.35
N ILE A 93 0.87 -3.86 17.05
CA ILE A 93 0.78 -2.64 17.86
C ILE A 93 0.26 -2.95 19.26
N LEU A 94 -0.81 -3.75 19.39
CA LEU A 94 -1.34 -4.13 20.71
C LEU A 94 -0.29 -4.87 21.54
N ILE A 95 0.33 -5.91 20.97
CA ILE A 95 1.33 -6.73 21.68
C ILE A 95 2.53 -5.87 22.08
N GLY A 96 3.02 -5.02 21.18
CA GLY A 96 4.11 -4.08 21.46
C GLY A 96 3.73 -3.06 22.55
N GLY A 97 2.52 -2.51 22.47
CA GLY A 97 1.98 -1.56 23.45
C GLY A 97 1.85 -2.17 24.84
N PHE A 98 1.38 -3.41 24.95
CA PHE A 98 1.37 -4.15 26.22
C PHE A 98 2.77 -4.37 26.80
N GLY A 99 3.75 -4.64 25.94
CA GLY A 99 5.15 -4.77 26.36
C GLY A 99 5.68 -3.47 26.99
N VAL A 100 5.43 -2.33 26.34
CA VAL A 100 5.81 -1.02 26.87
C VAL A 100 5.07 -0.70 28.17
N ALA A 101 3.76 -0.94 28.22
CA ALA A 101 2.95 -0.71 29.42
C ALA A 101 3.45 -1.55 30.60
N ASN A 102 3.81 -2.83 30.38
CA ASN A 102 4.34 -3.69 31.43
C ASN A 102 5.70 -3.19 31.96
N ILE A 103 6.59 -2.73 31.08
CA ILE A 103 7.86 -2.14 31.49
C ILE A 103 7.62 -0.86 32.31
N MET A 104 6.67 -0.03 31.88
CA MET A 104 6.29 1.18 32.60
C MET A 104 5.70 0.87 33.98
N PHE A 105 4.83 -0.12 34.08
CA PHE A 105 4.25 -0.61 35.35
C PHE A 105 5.33 -1.03 36.34
N VAL A 106 6.32 -1.82 35.88
CA VAL A 106 7.44 -2.26 36.72
C VAL A 106 8.31 -1.06 37.14
N SER A 107 8.64 -0.17 36.20
CA SER A 107 9.45 1.05 36.48
C SER A 107 8.79 1.96 37.53
N VAL A 108 7.47 2.15 37.44
CA VAL A 108 6.71 2.94 38.42
C VAL A 108 6.71 2.26 39.78
N LYS A 109 6.52 0.92 39.84
CA LYS A 109 6.60 0.16 41.09
C LYS A 109 7.96 0.30 41.78
N GLU A 110 9.05 0.17 41.03
CA GLU A 110 10.40 0.33 41.57
C GLU A 110 10.64 1.73 42.14
N ARG A 111 10.10 2.77 41.49
CA ARG A 111 10.24 4.18 41.92
C ARG A 111 9.16 4.64 42.92
N THR A 112 8.20 3.78 43.29
CA THR A 112 7.09 4.13 44.19
C THR A 112 7.54 4.71 45.55
N PRO A 113 8.58 4.20 46.23
CA PRO A 113 9.07 4.78 47.48
C PRO A 113 9.53 6.23 47.33
N ILE A 114 10.21 6.54 46.22
CA ILE A 114 10.73 7.88 45.91
C ILE A 114 9.57 8.84 45.62
N ILE A 115 8.58 8.39 44.85
CA ILE A 115 7.36 9.16 44.56
C ILE A 115 6.60 9.49 45.84
N GLY A 116 6.54 8.55 46.79
CA GLY A 116 5.93 8.76 48.11
C GLY A 116 6.58 9.92 48.88
N ILE A 117 7.91 9.97 48.87
CA ILE A 117 8.68 11.06 49.50
C ILE A 117 8.41 12.39 48.80
N GLN A 118 8.41 12.42 47.46
CA GLN A 118 8.12 13.64 46.69
C GLN A 118 6.70 14.17 46.95
N LYS A 119 5.71 13.28 47.00
CA LYS A 119 4.32 13.67 47.32
C LYS A 119 4.21 14.19 48.75
N ALA A 120 4.93 13.61 49.72
CA ALA A 120 4.96 14.11 51.10
C ALA A 120 5.60 15.50 51.22
N LEU A 121 6.52 15.84 50.31
CA LEU A 121 7.13 17.17 50.18
C LEU A 121 6.27 18.16 49.35
N GLY A 122 5.09 17.75 48.89
CA GLY A 122 4.13 18.62 48.18
C GLY A 122 4.17 18.55 46.65
N ALA A 123 4.83 17.55 46.05
CA ALA A 123 4.81 17.40 44.59
C ALA A 123 3.40 17.12 44.06
N GLN A 124 3.00 17.86 43.02
CA GLN A 124 1.71 17.66 42.36
C GLN A 124 1.67 16.32 41.60
N GLN A 125 0.51 15.66 41.59
CA GLN A 125 0.32 14.39 40.89
C GLN A 125 0.54 14.51 39.37
N SER A 126 0.21 15.68 38.80
CA SER A 126 0.44 16.03 37.39
C SER A 126 1.92 16.03 37.02
N PHE A 127 2.80 16.50 37.91
CA PHE A 127 4.24 16.53 37.66
C PHE A 127 4.81 15.13 37.46
N ILE A 128 4.41 14.20 38.34
CA ILE A 128 4.84 12.79 38.28
C ILE A 128 4.27 12.12 37.03
N LEU A 129 3.00 12.37 36.69
CA LEU A 129 2.37 11.82 35.49
C LEU A 129 3.08 12.28 34.22
N VAL A 130 3.38 13.58 34.10
CA VAL A 130 4.09 14.13 32.93
C VAL A 130 5.49 13.56 32.79
N GLN A 131 6.19 13.31 33.90
CA GLN A 131 7.51 12.66 33.88
C GLN A 131 7.43 11.26 33.25
N PHE A 132 6.53 10.40 33.73
CA PHE A 132 6.37 9.05 33.20
C PHE A 132 5.84 9.02 31.77
N LEU A 133 4.90 9.91 31.46
CA LEU A 133 4.37 10.05 30.11
C LEU A 133 5.46 10.46 29.12
N THR A 134 6.33 11.39 29.50
CA THR A 134 7.45 11.83 28.66
C THR A 134 8.49 10.71 28.51
N GLU A 135 8.80 9.97 29.58
CA GLU A 135 9.68 8.79 29.54
C GLU A 135 9.13 7.73 28.55
N ALA A 136 7.83 7.44 28.63
CA ALA A 136 7.16 6.50 27.74
C ALA A 136 7.18 6.96 26.27
N ILE A 137 6.80 8.21 26.01
CA ILE A 137 6.75 8.77 24.65
C ILE A 137 8.14 8.76 24.01
N VAL A 138 9.17 9.19 24.74
CA VAL A 138 10.55 9.23 24.23
C VAL A 138 11.03 7.83 23.87
N LEU A 139 10.76 6.82 24.73
CA LEU A 139 11.10 5.43 24.45
C LEU A 139 10.37 4.89 23.22
N CYS A 140 9.07 5.17 23.08
CA CYS A 140 8.29 4.73 21.92
C CYS A 140 8.72 5.42 20.62
N ILE A 141 9.00 6.72 20.64
CA ILE A 141 9.49 7.45 19.46
C ILE A 141 10.86 6.93 19.05
N PHE A 142 11.76 6.71 20.01
CA PHE A 142 13.09 6.17 19.72
C PHE A 142 13.00 4.77 19.11
N GLY A 143 12.19 3.89 19.71
CA GLY A 143 11.91 2.57 19.14
C GLY A 143 11.26 2.64 17.75
N GLY A 144 10.34 3.58 17.53
CA GLY A 144 9.70 3.83 16.24
C GLY A 144 10.69 4.29 15.17
N LEU A 145 11.62 5.19 15.49
CA LEU A 145 12.68 5.62 14.58
C LEU A 145 13.63 4.48 14.22
N VAL A 146 14.03 3.66 15.20
CA VAL A 146 14.86 2.47 14.96
C VAL A 146 14.11 1.47 14.07
N GLY A 147 12.83 1.22 14.34
CA GLY A 147 11.98 0.35 13.52
C GLY A 147 11.83 0.86 12.09
N LEU A 148 11.60 2.16 11.90
CA LEU A 148 11.53 2.78 10.57
C LEU A 148 12.86 2.65 9.82
N GLY A 149 14.00 2.81 10.51
CA GLY A 149 15.32 2.55 9.96
C GLY A 149 15.49 1.10 9.48
N MET A 150 15.04 0.13 10.29
CA MET A 150 15.06 -1.28 9.92
C MET A 150 14.18 -1.57 8.69
N VAL A 151 12.96 -1.02 8.64
CA VAL A 151 12.08 -1.19 7.47
C VAL A 151 12.71 -0.55 6.23
N GLY A 152 13.36 0.61 6.36
CA GLY A 152 14.07 1.26 5.26
C GLY A 152 15.20 0.40 4.70
N LEU A 153 16.00 -0.23 5.57
CA LEU A 153 17.05 -1.16 5.18
C LEU A 153 16.47 -2.41 4.50
N LEU A 154 15.41 -2.99 5.05
CA LEU A 154 14.73 -4.13 4.44
C LEU A 154 14.16 -3.79 3.06
N ALA A 155 13.55 -2.62 2.91
CA ALA A 155 13.05 -2.15 1.61
C ALA A 155 14.19 -2.00 0.59
N PHE A 156 15.33 -1.46 0.99
CA PHE A 156 16.51 -1.35 0.12
C PHE A 156 17.03 -2.72 -0.33
N ILE A 157 17.13 -3.68 0.59
CA ILE A 157 17.56 -5.05 0.28
C ILE A 157 16.55 -5.74 -0.63
N SER A 158 15.25 -5.65 -0.31
CA SER A 158 14.18 -6.27 -1.11
C SER A 158 14.14 -5.73 -2.54
N ASN A 159 14.31 -4.42 -2.74
CA ASN A 159 14.37 -3.82 -4.08
C ASN A 159 15.57 -4.30 -4.92
N SER A 160 16.61 -4.85 -4.28
CA SER A 160 17.80 -5.38 -4.98
C SER A 160 17.66 -6.86 -5.36
N ILE A 161 16.76 -7.60 -4.72
CA ILE A 161 16.63 -9.06 -4.84
C ILE A 161 15.32 -9.45 -5.53
N LEU A 162 14.25 -8.69 -5.31
CA LEU A 162 12.92 -8.94 -5.83
C LEU A 162 12.60 -7.95 -6.96
N ASP A 163 11.88 -8.42 -7.99
CA ASP A 163 11.32 -7.57 -9.05
C ASP A 163 10.14 -6.69 -8.56
N PHE A 164 9.82 -6.74 -7.25
CA PHE A 164 8.77 -5.96 -6.64
C PHE A 164 9.33 -4.73 -5.93
N GLN A 165 8.83 -3.55 -6.30
CA GLN A 165 9.27 -2.29 -5.71
C GLN A 165 8.56 -2.02 -4.38
N VAL A 166 9.29 -2.08 -3.28
CA VAL A 166 8.82 -1.65 -1.96
C VAL A 166 9.10 -0.16 -1.80
N ILE A 167 8.05 0.65 -1.84
CA ILE A 167 8.14 2.12 -1.76
C ILE A 167 7.72 2.58 -0.37
N MET A 168 8.64 3.26 0.33
CA MET A 168 8.33 3.94 1.57
C MET A 168 7.97 5.41 1.26
N THR A 169 6.68 5.72 1.35
CA THR A 169 6.20 7.09 1.14
C THR A 169 6.34 7.90 2.42
N PHE A 170 6.64 9.20 2.31
CA PHE A 170 6.73 10.12 3.45
C PHE A 170 5.49 10.10 4.36
N GLY A 171 4.30 9.93 3.77
CA GLY A 171 3.04 9.77 4.53
C GLY A 171 3.04 8.55 5.46
N ASN A 172 3.55 7.40 5.01
CA ASN A 172 3.60 6.17 5.82
C ASN A 172 4.59 6.32 6.98
N VAL A 173 5.70 7.03 6.76
CA VAL A 173 6.67 7.36 7.82
C VAL A 173 6.01 8.22 8.89
N LEU A 174 5.28 9.26 8.48
CA LEU A 174 4.58 10.16 9.40
C LEU A 174 3.53 9.41 10.23
N ILE A 175 2.75 8.52 9.60
CA ILE A 175 1.77 7.66 10.27
C ILE A 175 2.46 6.74 11.29
N GLY A 176 3.61 6.15 10.93
CA GLY A 176 4.38 5.31 11.84
C GLY A 176 4.84 6.06 13.10
N ILE A 177 5.40 7.26 12.93
CA ILE A 177 5.84 8.11 14.05
C ILE A 177 4.64 8.53 14.91
N ALA A 178 3.53 8.94 14.29
CA ALA A 178 2.32 9.32 15.00
C ALA A 178 1.73 8.16 15.82
N LEU A 179 1.71 6.95 15.25
CA LEU A 179 1.30 5.73 15.96
C LEU A 179 2.23 5.42 17.13
N SER A 180 3.55 5.50 16.96
CA SER A 180 4.50 5.32 18.06
C SER A 180 4.26 6.29 19.21
N ALA A 181 4.03 7.57 18.92
CA ALA A 181 3.71 8.57 19.94
C ALA A 181 2.39 8.27 20.65
N LEU A 182 1.34 7.89 19.90
CA LEU A 182 0.03 7.53 20.44
C LEU A 182 0.11 6.32 21.38
N ILE A 183 0.85 5.27 20.98
CA ILE A 183 1.06 4.08 21.81
C ILE A 183 1.81 4.44 23.09
N GLY A 184 2.83 5.31 23.00
CA GLY A 184 3.56 5.78 24.18
C GLY A 184 2.68 6.56 25.16
N ILE A 185 1.74 7.36 24.65
CA ILE A 185 0.75 8.05 25.49
C ILE A 185 -0.17 7.05 26.19
N LEU A 186 -0.74 6.09 25.44
CA LEU A 186 -1.66 5.10 25.99
C LEU A 186 -0.98 4.20 27.03
N ALA A 187 0.23 3.73 26.74
CA ALA A 187 1.01 2.88 27.65
C ALA A 187 1.51 3.64 28.89
N GLY A 188 1.83 4.94 28.76
CA GLY A 188 2.25 5.78 29.89
C GLY A 188 1.10 6.23 30.79
N PHE A 189 -0.13 6.29 30.28
CA PHE A 189 -1.30 6.71 31.04
C PHE A 189 -1.92 5.60 31.89
N ILE A 190 -1.66 4.34 31.54
CA ILE A 190 -2.12 3.15 32.28
C ILE A 190 -0.90 2.56 33.03
N PRO A 191 -0.45 3.17 34.15
CA PRO A 191 0.54 2.55 35.02
C PRO A 191 -0.08 1.53 35.97
#